data_AF-A0A0L8ICD2-F1
#
_entry.id   AF-A0A0L8ICD2-F1
#
_cell.length_a   1.000
_cell.length_b   1.000
_cell.length_c   1.000
_cell.angle_alpha   90.00
_cell.angle_beta   90.00
_cell.angle_gamma   90.00
#
_symmetry.space_group_name_H-M   'P 1'
#
loop_
_entity.id
_entity.type
_entity.pdbx_description
1 polymer ?
#
loop_
_entity_poly.entity_id
_entity_poly.type
_entity_poly.pdbx_seq_one_letter_code
_entity_poly.pdbx_strand_id
1 'polypeptide(L)' 'MPQHHLELKKGAVIMLLRNLNQSRLRNVTHMVVTELQRHIIKPNILTGCSKGDIVFIPRIPLIPTDVPFHFKQ' A
#
# COMPACT_ATOMS: atom_id res chain seq x y z
N MET A 1 -2.92 -16.89 7.83
CA MET A 1 -2.06 -15.71 8.09
C MET A 1 -2.18 -15.26 9.56
N PRO A 2 -1.08 -15.11 10.32
CA PRO A 2 -1.12 -14.64 11.72
C PRO A 2 -1.58 -13.18 11.79
N GLN A 3 -2.05 -12.66 12.92
CA GLN A 3 -2.47 -11.25 13.02
C GLN A 3 -1.32 -10.28 12.67
N HIS A 4 -1.47 -9.49 11.61
CA HIS A 4 -0.47 -8.51 11.16
C HIS A 4 -0.98 -7.08 11.42
N HIS A 5 -0.21 -6.31 12.16
CA HIS A 5 -0.46 -4.90 12.45
C HIS A 5 0.57 -4.05 11.68
N LEU A 6 0.07 -3.15 10.82
CA LEU A 6 0.93 -2.23 10.06
C LEU A 6 0.77 -0.81 10.60
N GLU A 7 1.80 -0.35 11.31
CA GLU A 7 1.94 1.03 11.74
C GLU A 7 2.85 1.79 10.78
N LEU A 8 2.40 2.97 10.34
CA LEU A 8 3.16 3.85 9.46
C LEU A 8 3.35 5.20 10.13
N LYS A 9 4.45 5.88 9.80
CA LYS A 9 4.74 7.26 10.22
C LYS A 9 5.07 8.13 9.01
N LYS A 10 4.86 9.44 9.15
CA LYS A 10 5.35 10.42 8.18
C LYS A 10 6.88 10.35 8.09
N GLY A 11 7.41 10.45 6.88
CA GLY A 11 8.83 10.32 6.55
C GLY A 11 9.34 8.87 6.43
N ALA A 12 8.52 7.85 6.74
CA ALA A 12 8.92 6.47 6.52
C ALA A 12 9.00 6.15 5.02
N VAL A 13 10.03 5.41 4.62
CA VAL A 13 10.11 4.79 3.30
C VAL A 13 9.31 3.49 3.32
N ILE A 14 8.41 3.33 2.36
CA ILE A 14 7.54 2.16 2.19
C ILE A 14 7.70 1.60 0.79
N MET A 15 7.35 0.32 0.63
CA MET A 15 7.37 -0.41 -0.63
C MET A 15 6.03 -1.10 -0.88
N LEU A 16 5.59 -1.16 -2.13
CA LEU A 16 4.42 -1.97 -2.52
C LEU A 16 4.77 -3.46 -2.56
N LEU A 17 3.98 -4.26 -1.87
CA LEU A 17 4.04 -5.73 -1.90
C LEU A 17 3.19 -6.34 -3.04
N ARG A 18 2.24 -5.57 -3.56
CA ARG A 18 1.38 -5.97 -4.70
C ARG A 18 1.17 -4.80 -5.67
N ASN A 19 1.05 -5.13 -6.96
CA ASN A 19 0.80 -4.16 -8.01
C ASN A 19 -0.58 -3.54 -7.79
N LEU A 20 -0.66 -2.21 -7.67
CA LEU A 20 -1.93 -1.49 -7.60
C LEU A 20 -2.32 -0.90 -8.96
N ASN A 21 -1.32 -0.53 -9.76
CA ASN A 21 -1.51 -0.02 -11.11
C ASN A 21 -0.30 -0.43 -11.96
N GLN A 22 -0.55 -1.15 -13.06
CA GLN A 22 0.51 -1.66 -13.93
C GLN A 22 1.37 -0.58 -14.59
N SER A 23 0.90 0.65 -14.75
CA SER A 23 1.71 1.71 -15.38
C SER A 23 2.58 2.48 -14.38
N ARG A 24 2.11 2.66 -13.13
CA ARG A 24 2.70 3.64 -12.19
C ARG A 24 2.97 3.13 -10.78
N LEU A 25 2.22 2.13 -10.30
CA LEU A 25 2.29 1.63 -8.92
C LEU A 25 2.54 0.13 -8.91
N ARG A 26 3.80 -0.23 -9.19
CA ARG A 26 4.28 -1.62 -9.25
C ARG A 26 4.93 -2.05 -7.94
N ASN A 27 5.04 -3.36 -7.76
CA ASN A 27 5.90 -3.95 -6.74
C ASN A 27 7.29 -3.33 -6.79
N VAL A 28 7.95 -3.27 -5.63
CA VAL A 28 9.30 -2.73 -5.51
C VAL A 28 9.39 -1.21 -5.74
N THR A 29 8.25 -0.51 -5.92
CA THR A 29 8.26 0.97 -5.96
C THR A 29 8.50 1.51 -4.56
N HIS A 30 9.64 2.17 -4.36
CA HIS A 30 9.97 2.87 -3.11
C HIS A 30 9.28 4.23 -3.06
N MET A 31 8.64 4.53 -1.94
CA MET A 31 7.95 5.80 -1.74
C MET A 31 8.16 6.30 -0.32
N VAL A 32 8.13 7.60 -0.10
CA VAL A 32 8.20 8.21 1.24
C VAL A 32 6.82 8.71 1.66
N VAL A 33 6.37 8.36 2.86
CA VAL A 33 5.08 8.83 3.40
C VAL A 33 5.15 10.31 3.70
N THR A 34 4.36 11.14 3.02
CA THR A 34 4.29 12.58 3.28
C THR A 34 3.12 12.94 4.18
N GLU A 35 2.02 12.19 4.11
CA GLU A 35 0.83 12.38 4.94
C GLU A 35 0.10 11.05 5.19
N LEU A 36 -0.49 10.91 6.39
CA LEU A 36 -1.34 9.80 6.77
C LEU A 36 -2.70 10.33 7.19
N GLN A 37 -3.74 9.79 6.56
CA GLN A 37 -5.14 10.05 6.91
C GLN A 37 -5.79 8.75 7.37
N ARG A 38 -7.03 8.85 7.90
CA ARG A 38 -7.77 7.71 8.47
C ARG A 38 -7.84 6.50 7.52
N HIS A 39 -8.03 6.76 6.23
CA HIS A 39 -8.20 5.74 5.18
C HIS A 39 -7.27 5.90 3.98
N ILE A 40 -6.38 6.89 3.98
CA ILE A 40 -5.52 7.22 2.84
C ILE A 40 -4.08 7.39 3.32
N ILE A 41 -3.16 6.81 2.58
CA ILE A 41 -1.72 7.03 2.70
C ILE A 41 -1.32 7.88 1.51
N LYS A 42 -0.70 9.04 1.75
CA LYS A 42 -0.13 9.87 0.68
C LYS A 42 1.39 9.73 0.73
N PRO A 43 1.98 8.98 -0.21
CA PRO A 43 3.41 8.97 -0.35
C PRO A 43 3.88 9.66 -1.64
N ASN A 44 5.15 10.04 -1.65
CA ASN A 44 5.85 10.54 -2.83
C ASN A 44 6.78 9.44 -3.39
N ILE A 45 6.73 9.21 -4.70
CA ILE A 45 7.55 8.20 -5.38
C ILE A 45 9.02 8.60 -5.42
N LEU A 46 9.89 7.74 -4.90
CA LEU A 46 11.34 8.02 -4.81
C LEU A 46 12.10 7.60 -6.08
N THR A 47 11.57 6.66 -6.85
CA THR A 47 12.30 5.96 -7.93
C THR A 47 11.45 5.75 -9.18
N GLY A 48 12.09 5.66 -10.35
CA GLY A 48 11.45 5.37 -11.63
C GLY A 48 10.93 6.60 -12.38
N CYS A 49 10.19 6.38 -13.46
CA CYS A 49 9.72 7.44 -14.37
C CYS A 49 8.74 8.43 -13.71
N SER A 50 8.08 8.01 -12.62
CA SER A 50 7.13 8.82 -11.86
C SER A 50 7.75 9.40 -10.58
N LYS A 51 9.07 9.52 -10.50
CA LYS A 51 9.75 10.11 -9.33
C LYS A 51 9.24 11.52 -9.05
N GLY A 52 8.98 11.83 -7.78
CA GLY A 52 8.46 13.13 -7.34
C GLY A 52 6.93 13.18 -7.30
N ASP A 53 6.25 12.24 -7.96
CA ASP A 53 4.80 12.18 -7.97
C ASP A 53 4.23 11.86 -6.59
N ILE A 54 3.16 12.57 -6.25
CA ILE A 54 2.30 12.23 -5.12
C ILE A 54 1.23 11.26 -5.59
N VAL A 55 1.04 10.18 -4.83
CA VAL A 55 -0.01 9.19 -5.08
C VAL A 55 -0.92 9.06 -3.85
N PHE A 56 -2.14 8.61 -4.06
CA PHE A 56 -3.11 8.38 -3.00
C PHE A 56 -3.40 6.89 -2.94
N ILE A 57 -2.97 6.25 -1.86
CA ILE A 57 -3.15 4.81 -1.66
C ILE A 57 -4.21 4.62 -0.57
N PRO A 58 -5.36 4.00 -0.88
CA PRO A 58 -6.32 3.65 0.16
C PRO A 58 -5.68 2.63 1.12
N ARG A 59 -6.01 2.70 2.40
CA ARG A 59 -5.64 1.65 3.36
C ARG A 59 -6.33 0.36 2.97
N ILE A 60 -5.56 -0.59 2.47
CA ILE A 60 -6.05 -1.90 2.05
C ILE A 60 -5.92 -2.86 3.23
N PRO A 61 -7.02 -3.45 3.74
CA PRO A 61 -6.93 -4.50 4.74
C PRO A 61 -6.35 -5.77 4.11
N LEU A 62 -5.48 -6.47 4.85
CA LEU A 62 -5.07 -7.82 4.45
C LEU A 62 -6.20 -8.78 4.82
N ILE A 63 -6.85 -9.36 3.83
CA ILE A 63 -7.88 -10.38 4.05
C ILE A 63 -7.19 -11.74 3.91
N PRO A 64 -7.15 -12.58 4.96
CA PRO A 64 -6.60 -13.92 4.85
C PRO A 64 -7.43 -14.76 3.88
N THR A 65 -6.79 -15.45 2.94
CA THR A 65 -7.42 -16.38 1.99
C THR A 65 -7.63 -17.79 2.57
N ASP A 66 -7.04 -18.11 3.72
CA ASP A 66 -7.15 -19.43 4.39
C ASP A 66 -8.45 -19.61 5.19
N VAL A 67 -9.37 -18.64 5.17
CA VAL A 67 -10.69 -18.87 5.75
C VAL A 67 -11.54 -19.65 4.75
N PRO A 68 -12.14 -20.80 5.12
CA PRO A 68 -13.06 -21.48 4.23
C PRO A 68 -14.19 -20.52 3.90
N PHE A 69 -14.21 -20.09 2.65
CA PHE A 69 -15.31 -19.33 2.10
C PHE A 69 -16.56 -20.19 2.29
N HIS A 70 -17.48 -19.70 3.12
CA HIS A 70 -18.80 -20.30 3.21
C HIS A 70 -19.62 -19.65 2.12
N PHE A 71 -19.86 -20.35 1.01
CA PHE A 71 -20.90 -19.96 0.07
C PHE A 71 -22.21 -20.01 0.86
N LYS A 72 -22.82 -18.83 1.08
CA LYS A 72 -24.19 -18.80 1.58
C LYS A 72 -25.07 -19.28 0.43
N GLN A 73 -25.62 -20.47 0.60
CA GLN A 73 -26.74 -20.98 -0.18
C GLN A 73 -28.03 -20.28 0.26
#